data_AF-A0A0D8FQD2-F1
#
_entry.id   AF-A0A0D8FQD2-F1
#
_cell.length_a   1.000
_cell.length_b   1.000
_cell.length_c   1.000
_cell.angle_alpha   90.00
_cell.angle_beta   90.00
_cell.angle_gamma   90.00
#
_symmetry.space_group_name_H-M   'P 1'
#
loop_
_entity.id
_entity.type
_entity.pdbx_description
1 polymer ?
#
loop_
_entity_poly.entity_id
_entity_poly.type
_entity_poly.pdbx_seq_one_letter_code
_entity_poly.pdbx_strand_id
1 'polypeptide(L)'
;MDNYAAHKTESVRTGLKGPSTPVYIRMDNGPEFISHALSNWAKEMSVTLYFIDPGSPWQNGKCESFNSRLRDELLNGELFTSVTEAQLLTNKYRHDYNRTRAHSSLGYLSPHEFLALDVTTEENGSHAVE
;
A
#
# COMPACT_ATOMS: atom_id res chain seq x y z
N MET A 1 -3.90 -17.17 18.61
CA MET A 1 -3.57 -16.76 17.23
C MET A 1 -4.45 -15.61 16.74
N ASP A 2 -5.56 -15.30 17.41
CA ASP A 2 -6.55 -14.32 16.94
C ASP A 2 -6.14 -12.84 17.03
N ASN A 3 -5.17 -12.50 17.88
CA ASN A 3 -4.78 -11.10 18.12
C ASN A 3 -3.89 -10.52 16.99
N TYR A 4 -3.10 -11.36 16.31
CA TYR A 4 -2.19 -10.92 15.24
C TYR A 4 -2.94 -10.52 13.96
N ALA A 5 -3.98 -11.28 13.60
CA ALA A 5 -4.85 -10.97 12.45
C ALA A 5 -5.70 -9.71 12.70
N ALA A 6 -6.14 -9.47 13.94
CA ALA A 6 -6.90 -8.28 14.32
C ALA A 6 -6.10 -6.99 14.14
N HIS A 7 -4.84 -6.94 14.60
CA HIS A 7 -3.97 -5.76 14.46
C HIS A 7 -3.64 -5.39 12.99
N LYS A 8 -3.46 -6.39 12.11
CA LYS A 8 -3.28 -6.15 10.67
C LYS A 8 -4.56 -5.62 10.01
N THR A 9 -5.71 -6.18 10.39
CA THR A 9 -7.01 -5.71 9.90
C THR A 9 -7.25 -4.25 10.27
N GLU A 10 -6.88 -3.82 11.48
CA GLU A 10 -7.00 -2.42 11.91
C GLU A 10 -6.06 -1.47 11.15
N SER A 11 -4.86 -1.94 10.80
CA SER A 11 -3.92 -1.15 9.98
C SER A 11 -4.45 -0.93 8.56
N VAL A 12 -5.03 -1.96 7.94
CA VAL A 12 -5.72 -1.87 6.64
C VAL A 12 -6.94 -0.95 6.74
N ARG A 13 -7.73 -1.10 7.81
CA ARG A 13 -8.93 -0.29 8.10
C ARG A 13 -8.61 1.18 8.30
N THR A 14 -7.49 1.51 8.92
CA THR A 14 -7.09 2.91 9.19
C THR A 14 -6.42 3.55 7.96
N GLY A 15 -5.61 2.79 7.22
CA GLY A 15 -4.87 3.29 6.07
C GLY A 15 -5.70 3.50 4.80
N LEU A 16 -6.85 2.85 4.67
CA LEU A 16 -7.66 2.85 3.44
C LEU A 16 -9.03 3.52 3.57
N LYS A 17 -9.34 4.15 4.72
CA LYS A 17 -10.60 4.90 4.87
C LYS A 17 -10.46 6.30 4.28
N GLY A 18 -11.24 6.61 3.24
CA GLY A 18 -11.33 7.94 2.66
C GLY A 18 -11.65 7.94 1.16
N PRO A 19 -11.57 9.10 0.48
CA PRO A 19 -11.83 9.21 -0.97
C PRO A 19 -10.90 8.36 -1.83
N SER A 20 -9.82 7.80 -1.26
CA SER A 20 -8.83 6.94 -1.93
C SER A 20 -9.01 5.45 -1.61
N THR A 21 -10.21 5.02 -1.21
CA THR A 21 -10.49 3.60 -0.93
C THR A 21 -10.39 2.80 -2.24
N PRO A 22 -9.55 1.76 -2.32
CA PRO A 22 -9.35 1.01 -3.57
C PRO A 22 -10.52 0.08 -3.86
N VAL A 23 -10.89 -0.07 -5.13
CA VAL A 23 -11.93 -1.04 -5.55
C VAL A 23 -11.44 -2.49 -5.41
N TYR A 24 -10.13 -2.71 -5.62
CA TYR A 24 -9.50 -4.02 -5.53
C TYR A 24 -8.25 -3.98 -4.66
N ILE A 25 -8.04 -5.01 -3.85
CA ILE A 25 -6.77 -5.24 -3.18
C ILE A 25 -6.26 -6.62 -3.56
N ARG A 26 -5.03 -6.67 -4.07
CA ARG A 26 -4.34 -7.93 -4.35
C ARG A 26 -3.64 -8.43 -3.08
N MET A 27 -3.85 -9.70 -2.76
CA MET A 27 -3.24 -10.37 -1.61
C MET A 27 -2.46 -11.61 -2.06
N ASP A 28 -1.45 -11.98 -1.29
CA ASP A 28 -0.88 -13.32 -1.39
C ASP A 28 -1.76 -14.35 -0.66
N ASN A 29 -1.45 -15.63 -0.80
CA ASN A 29 -2.19 -16.72 -0.14
C ASN A 29 -1.70 -16.99 1.30
N GLY A 30 -1.08 -16.01 1.95
CA GLY A 30 -0.66 -16.14 3.34
C GLY A 30 -1.88 -16.40 4.25
N PRO A 31 -1.82 -17.36 5.18
CA PRO A 31 -2.94 -17.66 6.07
C PRO A 31 -3.40 -16.44 6.90
N GLU A 32 -2.51 -15.48 7.15
CA GLU A 32 -2.84 -14.21 7.79
C GLU A 32 -3.77 -13.30 6.98
N PHE A 33 -3.86 -13.51 5.66
CA PHE A 33 -4.70 -12.74 4.73
C PHE A 33 -5.98 -13.47 4.33
N ILE A 34 -6.20 -14.69 4.83
CA ILE A 34 -7.42 -15.49 4.58
C ILE A 34 -8.41 -15.37 5.77
N SER A 35 -8.19 -14.43 6.69
CA SER A 35 -9.03 -14.29 7.88
C SER A 35 -10.46 -13.83 7.56
N HIS A 36 -11.44 -14.34 8.32
CA HIS A 36 -12.83 -13.88 8.25
C HIS A 36 -12.96 -12.38 8.57
N ALA A 37 -12.13 -11.85 9.46
CA ALA A 37 -12.13 -10.44 9.82
C ALA A 37 -11.81 -9.54 8.61
N LEU A 38 -10.75 -9.87 7.84
CA LEU A 38 -10.38 -9.13 6.63
C LEU A 38 -11.47 -9.24 5.56
N SER A 39 -12.03 -10.43 5.38
CA SER A 39 -13.13 -10.66 4.42
C SER A 39 -14.38 -9.84 4.76
N ASN A 40 -14.72 -9.74 6.04
CA ASN A 40 -15.87 -8.95 6.50
C ASN A 40 -15.61 -7.45 6.31
N TRP A 41 -14.42 -6.98 6.68
CA TRP A 41 -14.02 -5.58 6.45
C TRP A 41 -14.06 -5.20 4.96
N ALA A 42 -13.54 -6.07 4.08
CA ALA A 42 -13.53 -5.81 2.65
C ALA A 42 -14.96 -5.67 2.09
N LYS A 43 -15.89 -6.53 2.55
CA LYS A 43 -17.32 -6.42 2.22
C LYS A 43 -17.94 -5.12 2.72
N GLU A 44 -17.67 -4.74 3.97
CA GLU A 44 -18.16 -3.47 4.55
C GLU A 44 -17.70 -2.25 3.74
N MET A 45 -16.47 -2.30 3.21
CA MET A 45 -15.88 -1.21 2.43
C MET A 45 -16.15 -1.32 0.92
N SER A 46 -16.92 -2.31 0.46
CA SER A 46 -17.13 -2.61 -0.96
C SER A 46 -15.82 -2.81 -1.75
N VAL A 47 -14.81 -3.39 -1.10
CA VAL A 47 -13.51 -3.71 -1.68
C VAL A 47 -13.48 -5.17 -2.08
N THR A 48 -13.02 -5.47 -3.29
CA THR A 48 -12.82 -6.85 -3.76
C THR A 48 -11.40 -7.32 -3.44
N LEU A 49 -11.28 -8.43 -2.71
CA LEU A 49 -9.98 -9.09 -2.47
C LEU A 49 -9.65 -10.03 -3.62
N TYR A 50 -8.47 -9.88 -4.21
CA TYR A 50 -7.97 -10.72 -5.29
C TYR A 50 -6.71 -11.46 -4.83
N PHE A 51 -6.78 -12.78 -4.71
CA PHE A 51 -5.64 -13.59 -4.30
C PHE A 51 -4.81 -13.96 -5.53
N ILE A 52 -3.48 -13.98 -5.38
CA ILE A 52 -2.59 -14.47 -6.45
C ILE A 52 -2.84 -15.95 -6.74
N ASP A 53 -2.58 -16.37 -7.95
CA ASP A 53 -2.69 -17.78 -8.33
C ASP A 53 -1.63 -18.63 -7.58
N PRO A 54 -1.98 -19.84 -7.12
CA PRO A 54 -1.01 -20.74 -6.51
C PRO A 54 0.19 -20.98 -7.43
N GLY A 55 1.40 -20.84 -6.89
CA GLY A 55 2.64 -21.00 -7.68
C GLY A 55 2.97 -19.81 -8.59
N SER A 56 2.32 -18.66 -8.43
CA SER A 56 2.53 -17.46 -9.27
C SER A 56 3.15 -16.26 -8.52
N PRO A 57 4.38 -16.36 -7.98
CA PRO A 57 5.00 -15.30 -7.18
C PRO A 57 5.20 -13.98 -7.95
N TRP A 58 5.38 -14.05 -9.28
CA TRP A 58 5.54 -12.86 -10.13
C TRP A 58 4.33 -11.90 -10.08
N GLN A 59 3.14 -12.38 -9.69
CA GLN A 59 1.96 -11.53 -9.52
C GLN A 59 2.08 -10.58 -8.31
N ASN A 60 3.03 -10.82 -7.40
CA ASN A 60 3.31 -10.02 -6.21
C ASN A 60 4.60 -9.18 -6.32
N GLY A 61 5.23 -9.12 -7.52
CA GLY A 61 6.56 -8.55 -7.70
C GLY A 61 6.72 -7.09 -7.22
N LYS A 62 5.66 -6.28 -7.24
CA LYS A 62 5.69 -4.90 -6.72
C LYS A 62 5.87 -4.87 -5.20
N CYS A 63 5.14 -5.70 -4.45
CA CYS A 63 5.26 -5.79 -3.00
C CYS A 63 6.61 -6.38 -2.60
N GLU A 64 7.07 -7.40 -3.33
CA GLU A 64 8.40 -7.99 -3.11
C GLU A 64 9.52 -6.98 -3.33
N SER A 65 9.46 -6.22 -4.43
CA SER A 65 10.43 -5.16 -4.73
C SER A 65 10.44 -4.07 -3.67
N PHE A 66 9.26 -3.65 -3.18
CA PHE A 66 9.16 -2.68 -2.09
C PHE A 66 9.78 -3.24 -0.79
N ASN A 67 9.43 -4.47 -0.41
CA ASN A 67 9.91 -5.09 0.82
C ASN A 67 11.42 -5.32 0.80
N SER A 68 12.00 -5.69 -0.34
CA SER A 68 13.46 -5.79 -0.49
C SER A 68 14.13 -4.44 -0.23
N ARG A 69 13.61 -3.36 -0.83
CA ARG A 69 14.19 -2.02 -0.67
C ARG A 69 14.05 -1.51 0.76
N LEU A 70 12.89 -1.67 1.38
CA LEU A 70 12.70 -1.33 2.79
C LEU A 70 13.70 -2.07 3.67
N ARG A 71 13.97 -3.34 3.37
CA ARG A 71 14.97 -4.12 4.10
C ARG A 71 16.37 -3.56 3.90
N ASP A 72 16.77 -3.36 2.66
CA ASP A 72 18.14 -2.98 2.31
C ASP A 72 18.47 -1.54 2.72
N GLU A 73 17.51 -0.62 2.57
CA GLU A 73 17.72 0.82 2.78
C GLU A 73 17.41 1.28 4.22
N LEU A 74 16.57 0.55 4.96
CA LEU A 74 16.20 0.92 6.33
C LEU A 74 16.52 -0.17 7.34
N LEU A 75 15.92 -1.36 7.20
CA LEU A 75 15.96 -2.35 8.28
C LEU A 75 17.36 -2.94 8.52
N ASN A 76 18.18 -3.05 7.47
CA ASN A 76 19.56 -3.52 7.57
C ASN A 76 20.54 -2.38 7.91
N GLY A 77 20.14 -1.12 7.70
CA GLY A 77 20.99 0.05 7.91
C GLY A 77 20.87 0.67 9.30
N GLU A 78 19.77 0.40 10.01
CA GLU A 78 19.45 1.03 11.29
C GLU A 78 19.49 0.04 12.46
N LEU A 79 19.98 0.53 13.61
CA LEU A 79 19.84 -0.18 14.88
C LEU A 79 18.71 0.47 15.70
N PHE A 80 17.58 -0.21 15.81
CA PHE A 80 16.45 0.29 16.59
C PHE A 80 16.65 0.04 18.08
N THR A 81 16.64 1.10 18.88
CA THR A 81 16.75 1.06 20.35
C THR A 81 15.38 1.01 21.04
N SER A 82 14.30 1.36 20.32
CA SER A 82 12.92 1.28 20.82
C SER A 82 11.89 1.11 19.70
N VAL A 83 10.68 0.66 20.08
CA VAL A 83 9.53 0.57 19.15
C VAL A 83 9.15 1.94 18.60
N THR A 84 9.19 2.98 19.45
CA THR A 84 8.89 4.37 19.05
C THR A 84 9.87 4.86 17.98
N GLU A 85 11.16 4.57 18.16
CA GLU A 85 12.19 4.91 17.17
C GLU A 85 11.95 4.16 15.85
N ALA A 86 11.66 2.87 15.90
CA ALA A 86 11.33 2.09 14.71
C ALA A 86 10.12 2.66 13.96
N GLN A 87 9.08 3.10 14.68
CA GLN A 87 7.91 3.75 14.08
C GLN A 87 8.26 5.10 13.44
N LEU A 88 9.08 5.92 14.10
CA LEU A 88 9.49 7.23 13.57
C LEU A 88 10.32 7.07 12.29
N LEU A 89 11.34 6.21 12.31
CA LEU A 89 12.20 5.97 11.17
C LEU A 89 11.45 5.31 10.00
N THR A 90 10.55 4.36 10.29
CA THR A 90 9.69 3.76 9.26
C THR A 90 8.74 4.79 8.64
N ASN A 91 8.16 5.69 9.45
CA ASN A 91 7.29 6.75 8.93
C ASN A 91 8.06 7.76 8.08
N LYS A 92 9.29 8.12 8.49
CA LYS A 92 10.18 8.97 7.71
C LYS A 92 10.51 8.33 6.36
N TYR A 93 10.93 7.07 6.35
CA TYR A 93 11.20 6.33 5.12
C TYR A 93 9.96 6.28 4.21
N ARG A 94 8.78 5.97 4.75
CA ARG A 94 7.52 5.98 3.99
C ARG A 94 7.22 7.35 3.37
N HIS A 95 7.44 8.43 4.12
CA HIS A 95 7.23 9.79 3.63
C HIS A 95 8.17 10.10 2.46
N ASP A 96 9.46 9.81 2.61
CA ASP A 96 10.47 10.07 1.59
C ASP A 96 10.24 9.21 0.33
N TYR A 97 9.88 7.94 0.51
CA TYR A 97 9.51 7.04 -0.59
C TYR A 97 8.31 7.58 -1.40
N ASN A 98 7.28 8.09 -0.74
CA ASN A 98 6.05 8.52 -1.41
C ASN A 98 6.13 9.93 -1.99
N ARG A 99 6.96 10.83 -1.44
CA ARG A 99 6.96 12.26 -1.82
C ARG A 99 8.22 12.73 -2.53
N THR A 100 9.34 12.04 -2.37
CA THR A 100 10.64 12.53 -2.85
C THR A 100 11.25 11.58 -3.88
N ARG A 101 11.00 10.28 -3.75
CA ARG A 101 11.67 9.29 -4.60
C ARG A 101 11.07 9.24 -6.00
N ALA A 102 11.89 9.48 -7.01
CA ALA A 102 11.54 9.23 -8.41
C ALA A 102 11.46 7.72 -8.73
N HIS A 103 10.40 7.31 -9.44
CA HIS A 103 10.23 5.94 -9.92
C HIS A 103 10.21 5.92 -11.45
N SER A 104 11.09 5.14 -12.08
CA SER A 104 11.15 5.02 -13.54
C SER A 104 9.82 4.52 -14.15
N SER A 105 9.10 3.64 -13.44
CA SER A 105 7.76 3.17 -13.85
C SER A 105 6.69 4.27 -13.82
N LEU A 106 6.96 5.41 -13.17
CA LEU A 106 6.08 6.58 -13.07
C LEU A 106 6.64 7.77 -13.88
N GLY A 107 7.49 7.52 -14.88
CA GLY A 107 8.10 8.61 -15.65
C GLY A 107 9.09 9.46 -14.85
N TYR A 108 9.76 8.85 -13.87
CA TYR A 108 10.65 9.52 -12.92
C TYR A 108 9.97 10.53 -11.98
N LEU A 109 8.66 10.38 -11.78
CA LEU A 109 7.91 11.09 -10.75
C LEU A 109 7.89 10.30 -9.44
N SER A 110 7.70 11.01 -8.33
CA SER A 110 7.29 10.39 -7.07
C SER A 110 5.84 9.93 -7.11
N PRO A 111 5.44 8.97 -6.25
CA PRO A 111 4.05 8.54 -6.17
C PRO A 111 3.08 9.70 -5.90
N HIS A 112 3.49 10.68 -5.08
CA HIS A 112 2.67 11.85 -4.79
C HIS A 112 2.50 12.77 -6.01
N GLU A 113 3.58 13.03 -6.74
CA GLU A 113 3.52 13.84 -7.98
C GLU A 113 2.70 13.15 -9.06
N PHE A 114 2.86 11.84 -9.23
CA PHE A 114 2.09 11.06 -10.18
C PHE A 114 0.58 11.12 -9.89
N LEU A 115 0.19 10.98 -8.61
CA LEU A 115 -1.23 11.12 -8.21
C LEU A 115 -1.77 12.53 -8.45
N ALA A 116 -0.96 13.57 -8.24
CA ALA A 116 -1.38 14.94 -8.47
C ALA A 116 -1.69 15.21 -9.95
N LEU A 117 -0.97 14.57 -10.88
CA LEU A 117 -1.25 14.68 -12.31
C LEU A 117 -2.59 14.04 -12.68
N ASP A 118 -2.89 12.87 -12.13
CA ASP A 118 -4.10 12.10 -12.43
C ASP A 118 -5.37 12.90 -12.08
N VAL A 119 -5.37 13.56 -10.91
CA VAL A 119 -6.48 14.41 -10.43
C VAL A 119 -6.74 15.60 -11.36
N THR A 120 -5.70 16.20 -11.94
CA THR A 120 -5.88 17.36 -12.86
C THR A 120 -6.48 17.00 -14.22
N THR A 121 -6.40 15.72 -14.62
CA THR A 121 -6.96 15.24 -15.88
C THR A 121 -8.47 15.07 -15.83
N GLU A 122 -9.04 14.80 -14.66
CA GLU A 122 -10.49 14.62 -14.50
C GLU A 122 -11.26 15.95 -14.45
N GLU A 123 -10.64 17.06 -14.01
CA GLU A 123 -11.31 18.37 -13.92
C GLU A 123 -11.43 19.13 -15.25
N ASN A 124 -10.63 18.80 -16.27
CA ASN A 124 -10.62 19.50 -17.57
C ASN A 124 -11.59 18.91 -18.62
N GLY A 125 -12.40 17.90 -18.27
CA GLY A 125 -13.29 17.19 -19.20
C GLY A 125 -14.72 17.71 -19.31
N SER A 126 -15.11 18.79 -18.61
CA SER A 126 -16.52 19.22 -18.47
C SER A 126 -16.89 20.55 -19.14
N HIS A 127 -16.06 21.09 -20.04
CA HIS A 127 -16.41 22.27 -20.83
C HIS A 127 -15.99 22.14 -22.30
N ALA A 128 -16.74 21.37 -23.09
CA ALA A 128 -16.88 21.59 -24.53
C ALA A 128 -18.03 20.73 -25.09
N VAL A 129 -19.24 21.28 -25.09
CA VAL A 129 -20.28 20.98 -26.09
C VAL A 129 -21.16 22.23 -26.17
N GLU A 130 -20.87 23.05 -27.17
CA GLU A 130 -21.86 23.93 -27.82
C GLU A 130 -22.30 23.24 -29.11
#